data_AF-A0A843YM52-F1
#
_entry.id   AF-A0A843YM52-F1
#
_cell.length_a   1.000
_cell.length_b   1.000
_cell.length_c   1.000
_cell.angle_alpha   90.00
_cell.angle_beta   90.00
_cell.angle_gamma   90.00
#
_symmetry.space_group_name_H-M   'P 1'
#
loop_
_entity.id
_entity.type
_entity.pdbx_description
1 polymer ?
#
loop_
_entity_poly.entity_id
_entity_poly.type
_entity_poly.pdbx_seq_one_letter_code
_entity_poly.pdbx_strand_id
1 'polypeptide(L)'
;MEYSPPPLFKQGTPARVKAVFCALLAIALLIVDSRMHSLTFLRQTVATALYPAQKIALMPRDTFDNVSTYFSRLSAIEKENKTLESQQAARAQQLQQAQLLITENAQLRKLLGAQQQQPVKSVMAEILYDARDPFTRKVIMDKGSQHGIAAGQPVIDDVGIVGQVTRVFPFSSEVTLLTDKDQAIPVQVARNGLRSVAYGSGESGYLDLRFMSANADIKKDDVLVTSGIDGVYPAGLAVAKVISVETKSADAFAHIVCEPIAGIEKHKQLLILLVNPNPEPRPDDVAPQATNKDEALSKRRTTNNADGNKDAVDVVKLAQQKAAKEGAKNSSKNDAAKTSAAKADASKDPADRKNPKERSK
;
A
#
# COMPACT_ATOMS: atom_id res chain seq x y z
N MET A 1 90.45 -5.54 102.30
CA MET A 1 89.36 -6.53 102.20
C MET A 1 88.24 -6.05 103.09
N GLU A 2 87.10 -5.70 102.52
CA GLU A 2 85.79 -6.08 103.07
C GLU A 2 84.75 -5.84 101.97
N TYR A 3 84.24 -6.95 101.47
CA TYR A 3 83.27 -7.09 100.39
C TYR A 3 81.88 -7.03 101.03
N SER A 4 81.02 -6.10 100.60
CA SER A 4 79.60 -6.10 100.96
C SER A 4 78.76 -6.31 99.69
N PRO A 5 77.83 -7.27 99.66
CA PRO A 5 77.15 -7.71 98.44
C PRO A 5 76.12 -6.67 97.93
N PRO A 6 75.78 -6.69 96.63
CA PRO A 6 74.96 -5.65 96.02
C PRO A 6 73.47 -5.78 96.41
N PRO A 7 72.73 -4.66 96.50
CA PRO A 7 71.30 -4.66 96.79
C PRO A 7 70.50 -5.25 95.62
N LEU A 8 69.97 -6.45 95.81
CA LEU A 8 69.03 -7.11 94.91
C LEU A 8 67.66 -6.41 94.99
N PHE A 9 67.26 -5.83 93.86
CA PHE A 9 65.90 -5.40 93.49
C PHE A 9 65.29 -4.20 94.24
N LYS A 10 65.49 -2.99 93.69
CA LYS A 10 64.42 -2.00 93.67
C LYS A 10 63.33 -2.53 92.74
N GLN A 11 62.29 -3.16 93.30
CA GLN A 11 61.07 -3.43 92.56
C GLN A 11 60.42 -2.09 92.19
N GLY A 12 60.75 -1.57 91.01
CA GLY A 12 59.94 -0.53 90.38
C GLY A 12 58.51 -1.04 90.19
N THR A 13 57.56 -0.12 90.10
CA THR A 13 56.11 -0.39 89.97
C THR A 13 55.84 -1.66 89.16
N PRO A 14 55.14 -2.67 89.74
CA PRO A 14 54.99 -3.97 89.11
C PRO A 14 54.44 -3.84 87.69
N ALA A 15 54.88 -4.68 86.76
CA ALA A 15 54.42 -4.65 85.36
C ALA A 15 52.88 -4.69 85.24
N ARG A 16 52.22 -5.37 86.18
CA ARG A 16 50.75 -5.39 86.31
C ARG A 16 50.14 -4.01 86.57
N VAL A 17 50.79 -3.17 87.38
CA VAL A 17 50.32 -1.81 87.66
C VAL A 17 50.46 -0.92 86.43
N LYS A 18 51.54 -1.07 85.65
CA LYS A 18 51.69 -0.37 84.36
C LYS A 18 50.63 -0.82 83.35
N ALA A 19 50.33 -2.11 83.29
CA ALA A 19 49.29 -2.65 82.41
C ALA A 19 47.90 -2.16 82.83
N VAL A 20 47.57 -2.18 84.13
CA VAL A 20 46.29 -1.66 84.66
C VAL A 20 46.18 -0.15 84.45
N PHE A 21 47.26 0.60 84.65
CA PHE A 21 47.30 2.03 84.39
C PHE A 21 47.11 2.34 82.90
N CYS A 22 47.82 1.64 81.99
CA CYS A 22 47.62 1.79 80.56
C CYS A 22 46.21 1.36 80.11
N ALA A 23 45.64 0.32 80.72
CA ALA A 23 44.28 -0.11 80.45
C ALA A 23 43.26 0.94 80.90
N LEU A 24 43.41 1.49 82.10
CA LEU A 24 42.58 2.59 82.60
C LEU A 24 42.73 3.85 81.74
N LEU A 25 43.95 4.16 81.29
CA LEU A 25 44.22 5.28 80.40
C LEU A 25 43.58 5.08 79.01
N ALA A 26 43.63 3.87 78.46
CA ALA A 26 42.96 3.51 77.21
C ALA A 26 41.44 3.59 77.33
N ILE A 27 40.87 3.10 78.44
CA ILE A 27 39.43 3.20 78.73
C ILE A 27 39.02 4.66 78.91
N ALA A 28 39.82 5.47 79.62
CA ALA A 28 39.58 6.89 79.78
C ALA A 28 39.62 7.63 78.44
N LEU A 29 40.59 7.31 77.57
CA LEU A 29 40.66 7.87 76.21
C LEU A 29 39.47 7.46 75.34
N LEU A 30 38.98 6.22 75.45
CA LEU A 30 37.79 5.74 74.74
C LEU A 30 36.52 6.47 75.23
N ILE A 31 36.39 6.68 76.54
CA ILE A 31 35.27 7.44 77.12
C ILE A 31 35.32 8.91 76.69
N VAL A 32 36.52 9.50 76.61
CA VAL A 32 36.70 10.88 76.10
C VAL A 32 36.40 10.96 74.59
N ASP A 33 36.80 9.98 73.79
CA ASP A 33 36.45 9.85 72.36
C ASP A 33 34.92 9.73 72.16
N SER A 34 34.26 8.96 73.03
CA SER A 34 32.80 8.82 73.04
C SER A 34 32.06 10.10 73.43
N ARG A 35 32.58 10.88 74.40
CA ARG A 35 31.94 12.12 74.90
C ARG A 35 32.27 13.36 74.08
N MET A 36 33.45 13.43 73.46
CA MET A 36 33.93 14.60 72.73
C MET A 36 34.07 14.28 71.24
N HIS A 37 33.18 14.83 70.41
CA HIS A 37 33.23 14.77 68.94
C HIS A 37 34.50 15.44 68.33
N SER A 38 35.51 15.79 69.14
CA SER A 38 36.76 16.42 68.72
C SER A 38 37.67 15.48 67.91
N LEU A 39 37.63 14.18 68.18
CA LEU A 39 38.41 13.19 67.39
C LEU A 39 37.81 12.94 66.00
N THR A 40 36.53 13.24 65.80
CA THR A 40 35.90 13.26 64.47
C THR A 40 36.54 14.33 63.60
N PHE A 41 36.77 15.54 64.12
CA PHE A 41 37.38 16.64 63.37
C PHE A 41 38.84 16.35 62.99
N LEU A 42 39.61 15.75 63.91
CA LEU A 42 40.99 15.34 63.64
C LEU A 42 41.06 14.19 62.62
N ARG A 43 40.20 13.17 62.74
CA ARG A 43 40.10 12.07 61.76
C ARG A 43 39.72 12.59 60.38
N GLN A 44 38.80 13.54 60.31
CA GLN A 44 38.33 14.13 59.05
C GLN A 44 39.44 14.95 58.38
N THR A 45 40.23 15.72 59.15
CA THR A 45 41.38 16.48 58.65
C THR A 45 42.49 15.54 58.12
N VAL A 46 42.83 14.49 58.88
CA VAL A 46 43.82 13.48 58.45
C VAL A 46 43.32 12.71 57.23
N ALA A 47 42.04 12.34 57.19
CA ALA A 47 41.46 11.66 56.04
C ALA A 47 41.47 12.54 54.78
N THR A 48 41.15 13.83 54.89
CA THR A 48 41.22 14.77 53.76
C THR A 48 42.66 15.00 53.27
N ALA A 49 43.63 15.05 54.17
CA ALA A 49 45.04 15.18 53.81
C ALA A 49 45.61 13.91 53.16
N LEU A 50 45.13 12.72 53.56
CA LEU A 50 45.59 11.43 53.04
C LEU A 50 44.83 10.99 51.76
N TYR A 51 43.64 11.55 51.52
CA TYR A 51 42.82 11.29 50.33
C TYR A 51 43.56 11.45 48.99
N PRO A 52 44.34 12.52 48.73
CA PRO A 52 45.08 12.64 47.47
C PRO A 52 46.14 11.55 47.30
N ALA A 53 46.80 11.12 48.38
CA ALA A 53 47.80 10.05 48.34
C ALA A 53 47.15 8.70 47.99
N GLN A 54 45.96 8.42 48.56
CA GLN A 54 45.19 7.22 48.23
C GLN A 54 44.72 7.22 46.76
N LYS A 55 44.34 8.38 46.22
CA LYS A 55 43.91 8.52 44.81
C LYS A 55 45.07 8.33 43.84
N ILE A 56 46.26 8.86 44.15
CA ILE A 56 47.47 8.68 43.32
C ILE A 56 47.91 7.21 43.31
N ALA A 57 47.79 6.50 44.43
CA ALA A 57 48.14 5.07 44.50
C ALA A 57 47.23 4.17 43.65
N LEU A 58 45.97 4.58 43.41
CA LEU A 58 45.01 3.83 42.59
C LEU A 58 45.02 4.25 41.11
N MET A 59 45.54 5.44 40.78
CA MET A 59 45.60 5.99 39.43
C MET A 59 46.27 5.07 38.37
N PRO A 60 47.33 4.30 38.67
CA PRO A 60 47.97 3.44 37.67
C PRO A 60 47.01 2.39 37.12
N ARG A 61 46.19 1.78 37.99
CA ARG A 61 45.26 0.69 37.62
C ARG A 61 44.25 1.15 36.56
N ASP A 62 43.62 2.29 36.78
CA ASP A 62 42.59 2.81 35.87
C ASP A 62 43.18 3.35 34.54
N THR A 63 44.45 3.78 34.54
CA THR A 63 45.13 4.22 33.30
C THR A 63 45.50 3.06 32.38
N PHE A 64 45.88 1.90 32.92
CA PHE A 64 46.22 0.73 32.10
C PHE A 64 44.98 0.16 31.37
N ASP A 65 43.82 0.15 32.02
CA ASP A 65 42.56 -0.29 31.40
C ASP A 65 42.10 0.67 30.28
N ASN A 66 42.35 1.97 30.43
CA ASN A 66 42.01 2.97 29.41
C ASN A 66 42.91 2.89 28.16
N VAL A 67 44.21 2.58 28.33
CA VAL A 67 45.15 2.46 27.21
C VAL A 67 44.83 1.23 26.35
N SER A 68 44.55 0.08 26.98
CA SER A 68 44.16 -1.13 26.23
C SER A 68 42.84 -0.93 25.49
N THR A 69 41.88 -0.22 26.09
CA THR A 69 40.60 0.13 25.46
C THR A 69 40.77 1.12 24.29
N TYR A 70 41.76 2.02 24.35
CA TYR A 70 42.07 2.92 23.24
C TYR A 70 42.60 2.17 22.02
N PHE A 71 43.53 1.23 22.21
CA PHE A 71 44.08 0.42 21.12
C PHE A 71 43.05 -0.56 20.53
N SER A 72 42.17 -1.14 21.35
CA SER A 72 41.07 -1.97 20.84
C SER A 72 40.04 -1.15 20.06
N ARG A 73 39.75 0.09 20.47
CA ARG A 73 38.90 1.02 19.70
C ARG A 73 39.53 1.42 18.37
N LEU A 74 40.83 1.73 18.35
CA LEU A 74 41.52 2.11 17.11
C LEU A 74 41.50 0.97 16.08
N SER A 75 41.80 -0.25 16.51
CA SER A 75 41.73 -1.43 15.63
C SER A 75 40.29 -1.76 15.19
N ALA A 76 39.29 -1.54 16.06
CA ALA A 76 37.88 -1.67 15.70
C ALA A 76 37.47 -0.64 14.63
N ILE A 77 37.87 0.63 14.77
CA ILE A 77 37.61 1.70 13.80
C ILE A 77 38.28 1.41 12.46
N GLU A 78 39.53 0.95 12.44
CA GLU A 78 40.21 0.59 11.19
C GLU A 78 39.52 -0.58 10.48
N LYS A 79 39.07 -1.59 11.25
CA LYS A 79 38.31 -2.72 10.71
C LYS A 79 36.94 -2.28 10.18
N GLU A 80 36.25 -1.39 10.88
CA GLU A 80 34.99 -0.81 10.44
C GLU A 80 35.17 -0.01 9.15
N ASN A 81 36.21 0.82 9.06
CA ASN A 81 36.52 1.60 7.87
C ASN A 81 36.80 0.69 6.66
N LYS A 82 37.65 -0.34 6.80
CA LYS A 82 37.88 -1.34 5.74
C LYS A 82 36.61 -2.07 5.33
N THR A 83 35.72 -2.37 6.29
CA THR A 83 34.44 -3.01 6.01
C THR A 83 33.52 -2.08 5.22
N LEU A 84 33.42 -0.82 5.62
CA LEU A 84 32.63 0.21 4.93
C LEU A 84 33.16 0.48 3.52
N GLU A 85 34.48 0.59 3.34
CA GLU A 85 35.12 0.72 2.02
C GLU A 85 34.78 -0.47 1.11
N SER A 86 34.84 -1.70 1.65
CA SER A 86 34.47 -2.90 0.89
C SER A 86 32.99 -2.92 0.50
N GLN A 87 32.09 -2.47 1.39
CA GLN A 87 30.67 -2.35 1.11
C GLN A 87 30.41 -1.27 0.06
N GLN A 88 31.09 -0.13 0.14
CA GLN A 88 30.98 0.94 -0.83
C GLN A 88 31.45 0.48 -2.22
N ALA A 89 32.57 -0.24 -2.31
CA ALA A 89 33.05 -0.82 -3.56
C ALA A 89 32.05 -1.83 -4.14
N ALA A 90 31.50 -2.72 -3.32
CA ALA A 90 30.49 -3.68 -3.74
C ALA A 90 29.20 -3.00 -4.23
N ARG A 91 28.72 -1.96 -3.54
CA ARG A 91 27.55 -1.18 -3.95
C ARG A 91 27.81 -0.39 -5.23
N ALA A 92 28.99 0.20 -5.37
CA ALA A 92 29.39 0.90 -6.60
C ALA A 92 29.40 -0.04 -7.81
N GLN A 93 29.92 -1.27 -7.64
CA GLN A 93 29.89 -2.29 -8.68
C GLN A 93 28.44 -2.68 -9.05
N GLN A 94 27.56 -2.89 -8.07
CA GLN A 94 26.14 -3.19 -8.33
C GLN A 94 25.46 -2.05 -9.10
N LEU A 95 25.74 -0.79 -8.75
CA LEU A 95 25.18 0.38 -9.42
C LEU A 95 25.69 0.48 -10.87
N GLN A 96 26.98 0.24 -11.10
CA GLN A 96 27.55 0.22 -12.45
C GLN A 96 26.93 -0.88 -13.31
N GLN A 97 26.72 -2.09 -12.75
CA GLN A 97 26.05 -3.18 -13.45
C GLN A 97 24.59 -2.84 -13.78
N ALA A 98 23.85 -2.26 -12.82
CA ALA A 98 22.49 -1.82 -13.05
C ALA A 98 22.40 -0.75 -14.15
N GLN A 99 23.32 0.22 -14.13
CA GLN A 99 23.39 1.25 -15.17
C GLN A 99 23.70 0.66 -16.55
N LEU A 100 24.64 -0.30 -16.62
CA LEU A 100 24.95 -1.02 -17.86
C LEU A 100 23.71 -1.74 -18.39
N LEU A 101 23.00 -2.49 -17.55
CA LEU A 101 21.77 -3.19 -17.92
C LEU A 101 20.66 -2.23 -18.38
N ILE A 102 20.52 -1.06 -17.76
CA ILE A 102 19.56 -0.03 -18.19
C ILE A 102 19.92 0.48 -19.59
N THR A 103 21.21 0.78 -19.84
CA THR A 103 21.68 1.26 -21.15
C THR A 103 21.53 0.21 -22.24
N GLU A 104 21.86 -1.05 -21.94
CA GLU A 104 21.73 -2.18 -22.86
C GLU A 104 20.25 -2.46 -23.15
N ASN A 105 19.39 -2.48 -22.13
CA ASN A 105 17.95 -2.66 -22.33
C ASN A 105 17.35 -1.54 -23.19
N ALA A 106 17.75 -0.29 -22.96
CA ALA A 106 17.33 0.84 -23.79
C ALA A 106 17.81 0.69 -25.24
N GLN A 107 19.04 0.23 -25.47
CA GLN A 107 19.56 -0.04 -26.81
C GLN A 107 18.82 -1.19 -27.49
N LEU A 108 18.62 -2.32 -26.81
CA LEU A 108 17.85 -3.47 -27.32
C LEU A 108 16.43 -3.05 -27.68
N ARG A 109 15.77 -2.23 -26.86
CA ARG A 109 14.44 -1.70 -27.17
C ARG A 109 14.43 -0.83 -28.42
N LYS A 110 15.43 0.05 -28.58
CA LYS A 110 15.59 0.86 -29.81
C LYS A 110 15.77 -0.01 -31.05
N LEU A 111 16.60 -1.06 -30.95
CA LEU A 111 16.83 -2.02 -32.05
C LEU A 111 15.57 -2.81 -32.40
N LEU A 112 14.72 -3.12 -31.42
CA LEU A 112 13.44 -3.81 -31.61
C LEU A 112 12.29 -2.87 -32.02
N GLY A 113 12.53 -1.56 -32.16
CA GLY A 113 11.47 -0.58 -32.42
C GLY A 113 10.46 -0.46 -31.28
N ALA A 114 10.78 -0.96 -30.08
CA ALA A 114 9.91 -0.89 -28.92
C ALA A 114 9.91 0.52 -28.33
N GLN A 115 8.71 1.03 -28.01
CA GLN A 115 8.55 2.36 -27.42
C GLN A 115 9.26 2.44 -26.06
N GLN A 116 10.06 3.49 -25.88
CA GLN A 116 10.84 3.69 -24.66
C GLN A 116 9.88 3.96 -23.50
N GLN A 117 10.03 3.21 -22.39
CA GLN A 117 9.25 3.46 -21.17
C GLN A 117 9.65 4.82 -20.62
N GLN A 118 8.79 5.82 -20.83
CA GLN A 118 9.00 7.17 -20.36
C GLN A 118 8.77 7.22 -18.84
N PRO A 119 9.59 7.96 -18.07
CA PRO A 119 9.32 8.15 -16.64
C PRO A 119 7.90 8.69 -16.45
N VAL A 120 7.11 7.94 -15.67
CA VAL A 120 5.72 8.30 -15.38
C VAL A 120 5.74 9.57 -14.54
N LYS A 121 5.09 10.63 -15.02
CA LYS A 121 4.95 11.87 -14.25
C LYS A 121 4.15 11.56 -12.99
N SER A 122 4.54 12.14 -11.86
CA SER A 122 3.84 11.96 -10.59
C SER A 122 3.57 13.30 -9.92
N VAL A 123 2.49 13.35 -9.12
CA VAL A 123 2.12 14.51 -8.30
C VAL A 123 2.13 14.07 -6.85
N MET A 124 2.88 14.78 -6.01
CA MET A 124 2.85 14.57 -4.57
C MET A 124 1.58 15.18 -3.98
N ALA A 125 0.88 14.40 -3.18
CA ALA A 125 -0.35 14.78 -2.51
C ALA A 125 -0.36 14.27 -1.07
N GLU A 126 -1.02 15.01 -0.18
CA GLU A 126 -1.12 14.71 1.24
C GLU A 126 -2.52 14.20 1.59
N ILE A 127 -2.60 13.18 2.46
CA ILE A 127 -3.86 12.66 2.97
C ILE A 127 -4.48 13.68 3.93
N LEU A 128 -5.66 14.20 3.60
CA LEU A 128 -6.39 15.13 4.47
C LEU A 128 -7.09 14.39 5.63
N TYR A 129 -7.86 13.36 5.30
CA TYR A 129 -8.58 12.53 6.26
C TYR A 129 -9.05 11.21 5.61
N ASP A 130 -9.30 10.22 6.46
CA ASP A 130 -9.95 8.96 6.08
C ASP A 130 -11.46 9.15 5.93
N ALA A 131 -12.08 8.45 4.98
CA ALA A 131 -13.52 8.47 4.79
C ALA A 131 -14.21 7.76 5.96
N ARG A 132 -15.30 8.35 6.47
CA ARG A 132 -16.08 7.78 7.58
C ARG A 132 -17.07 6.74 7.08
N ASP A 133 -16.59 5.64 6.52
CA ASP A 133 -17.41 4.51 6.09
C ASP A 133 -16.81 3.18 6.59
N PRO A 134 -17.51 2.41 7.43
CA PRO A 134 -17.00 1.11 7.88
C PRO A 134 -16.96 0.04 6.78
N PHE A 135 -17.68 0.23 5.67
CA PHE A 135 -17.77 -0.75 4.59
C PHE A 135 -16.87 -0.44 3.39
N THR A 136 -16.30 0.76 3.33
CA THR A 136 -15.39 1.18 2.26
C THR A 136 -14.14 1.83 2.83
N ARG A 137 -12.98 1.47 2.27
CA ARG A 137 -11.68 2.00 2.71
C ARG A 137 -11.18 3.03 1.71
N LYS A 138 -11.35 4.31 2.05
CA LYS A 138 -11.04 5.41 1.14
C LYS A 138 -10.42 6.59 1.85
N VAL A 139 -9.44 7.22 1.23
CA VAL A 139 -8.79 8.42 1.76
C VAL A 139 -9.02 9.62 0.85
N ILE A 140 -9.14 10.80 1.46
CA ILE A 140 -9.25 12.07 0.73
C ILE A 140 -7.88 12.75 0.70
N MET A 141 -7.47 13.20 -0.48
CA MET A 141 -6.20 13.87 -0.72
C MET A 141 -6.35 15.34 -1.11
N ASP A 142 -5.32 16.15 -0.87
CA ASP A 142 -5.30 17.61 -1.08
C ASP A 142 -5.08 18.08 -2.53
N LYS A 143 -5.03 17.14 -3.49
CA LYS A 143 -4.87 17.43 -4.92
C LYS A 143 -6.08 16.92 -5.68
N GLY A 144 -6.42 17.62 -6.76
CA GLY A 144 -7.60 17.36 -7.59
C GLY A 144 -7.36 17.65 -9.07
N SER A 145 -8.43 17.85 -9.84
CA SER A 145 -8.36 18.00 -11.30
C SER A 145 -7.55 19.23 -11.74
N GLN A 146 -7.51 20.30 -10.96
CA GLN A 146 -6.64 21.45 -11.25
C GLN A 146 -5.14 21.11 -11.23
N HIS A 147 -4.77 20.01 -10.58
CA HIS A 147 -3.40 19.51 -10.49
C HIS A 147 -3.11 18.41 -11.53
N GLY A 148 -4.03 18.19 -12.49
CA GLY A 148 -3.89 17.17 -13.53
C GLY A 148 -4.29 15.76 -13.10
N ILE A 149 -4.93 15.60 -11.95
CA ILE A 149 -5.40 14.30 -11.46
C ILE A 149 -6.66 13.88 -12.20
N ALA A 150 -6.72 12.61 -12.56
CA ALA A 150 -7.85 11.98 -13.22
C ALA A 150 -8.26 10.71 -12.47
N ALA A 151 -9.55 10.35 -12.59
CA ALA A 151 -10.04 9.07 -12.08
C ALA A 151 -9.33 7.91 -12.78
N GLY A 152 -9.07 6.85 -12.04
CA GLY A 152 -8.33 5.68 -12.47
C GLY A 152 -6.82 5.74 -12.21
N GLN A 153 -6.26 6.90 -11.85
CA GLN A 153 -4.83 7.02 -11.60
C GLN A 153 -4.37 6.23 -10.35
N PRO A 154 -3.26 5.48 -10.43
CA PRO A 154 -2.71 4.76 -9.29
C PRO A 154 -2.03 5.69 -8.30
N VAL A 155 -2.16 5.34 -7.03
CA VAL A 155 -1.54 6.05 -5.91
C VAL A 155 -0.54 5.14 -5.24
N ILE A 156 0.68 5.63 -5.05
CA ILE A 156 1.81 4.88 -4.52
C ILE A 156 2.45 5.61 -3.33
N ASP A 157 3.10 4.84 -2.48
CA ASP A 157 4.04 5.31 -1.45
C ASP A 157 5.49 5.00 -1.90
N ASP A 158 6.46 5.23 -1.04
CA ASP A 158 7.88 4.93 -1.24
C ASP A 158 8.15 3.45 -1.55
N VAL A 159 7.35 2.53 -0.98
CA VAL A 159 7.55 1.08 -1.10
C VAL A 159 6.63 0.40 -2.13
N GLY A 160 5.47 0.96 -2.48
CA GLY A 160 4.51 0.26 -3.33
C GLY A 160 3.16 0.94 -3.50
N ILE A 161 2.18 0.22 -4.05
CA ILE A 161 0.85 0.74 -4.36
C ILE A 161 -0.03 0.79 -3.12
N VAL A 162 -0.70 1.92 -2.94
CA VAL A 162 -1.65 2.17 -1.83
C VAL A 162 -3.10 2.11 -2.29
N GLY A 163 -3.39 2.53 -3.53
CA GLY A 163 -4.76 2.65 -4.00
C GLY A 163 -4.91 3.15 -5.42
N GLN A 164 -6.16 3.51 -5.75
CA GLN A 164 -6.54 4.11 -7.02
C GLN A 164 -7.46 5.30 -6.78
N VAL A 165 -7.23 6.39 -7.51
CA VAL A 165 -8.12 7.55 -7.52
C VAL A 165 -9.47 7.13 -8.12
N THR A 166 -10.55 7.21 -7.34
CA THR A 166 -11.89 6.84 -7.80
C THR A 166 -12.77 8.03 -8.09
N ARG A 167 -12.61 9.14 -7.36
CA ARG A 167 -13.29 10.40 -7.66
C ARG A 167 -12.33 11.58 -7.59
N VAL A 168 -12.60 12.58 -8.42
CA VAL A 168 -11.77 13.78 -8.50
C VAL A 168 -12.67 15.01 -8.38
N PHE A 169 -12.31 15.91 -7.49
CA PHE A 169 -12.87 17.24 -7.33
C PHE A 169 -11.83 18.27 -7.81
N PRO A 170 -12.18 19.57 -7.94
CA PRO A 170 -11.23 20.59 -8.41
C PRO A 170 -9.95 20.69 -7.56
N PHE A 171 -10.09 20.59 -6.23
CA PHE A 171 -9.00 20.79 -5.27
C PHE A 171 -8.71 19.57 -4.38
N SER A 172 -9.43 18.46 -4.57
CA SER A 172 -9.24 17.23 -3.78
C SER A 172 -9.59 16.00 -4.60
N SER A 173 -9.17 14.83 -4.13
CA SER A 173 -9.49 13.55 -4.76
C SER A 173 -9.78 12.49 -3.72
N GLU A 174 -10.69 11.58 -4.06
CA GLU A 174 -11.02 10.38 -3.29
C GLU A 174 -10.24 9.20 -3.87
N VAL A 175 -9.48 8.53 -3.01
CA VAL A 175 -8.66 7.37 -3.35
C VAL A 175 -9.21 6.16 -2.62
N THR A 176 -9.54 5.11 -3.37
CA THR A 176 -9.90 3.83 -2.76
C THR A 176 -8.65 3.00 -2.53
N LEU A 177 -8.49 2.48 -1.31
CA LEU A 177 -7.32 1.71 -0.91
C LEU A 177 -7.38 0.29 -1.48
N LEU A 178 -6.22 -0.35 -1.65
CA LEU A 178 -6.14 -1.73 -2.15
C LEU A 178 -6.90 -2.74 -1.29
N THR A 179 -6.97 -2.45 0.00
CA THR A 179 -7.61 -3.31 1.00
C THR A 179 -9.13 -3.27 0.93
N ASP A 180 -9.71 -2.37 0.13
CA ASP A 180 -11.15 -2.30 -0.10
C ASP A 180 -11.68 -3.50 -0.88
N LYS A 181 -12.85 -4.02 -0.50
CA LYS A 181 -13.45 -5.23 -1.08
C LYS A 181 -13.77 -5.12 -2.58
N ASP A 182 -14.01 -3.90 -3.07
CA ASP A 182 -14.40 -3.62 -4.45
C ASP A 182 -13.18 -3.26 -5.31
N GLN A 183 -11.97 -3.24 -4.72
CA GLN A 183 -10.72 -3.01 -5.44
C GLN A 183 -10.10 -4.30 -5.94
N ALA A 184 -9.63 -4.25 -7.19
CA ALA A 184 -8.98 -5.36 -7.88
C ALA A 184 -7.78 -4.84 -8.66
N ILE A 185 -6.61 -5.47 -8.46
CA ILE A 185 -5.38 -5.09 -9.16
C ILE A 185 -4.79 -6.29 -9.90
N PRO A 186 -4.49 -6.13 -11.21
CA PRO A 186 -3.75 -7.12 -11.97
C PRO A 186 -2.30 -7.24 -11.49
N VAL A 187 -2.00 -8.34 -10.81
CA VAL A 187 -0.68 -8.63 -10.24
C VAL A 187 0.02 -9.75 -10.99
N GLN A 188 1.32 -9.86 -10.78
CA GLN A 188 2.13 -11.00 -11.15
C GLN A 188 3.13 -11.32 -10.04
N VAL A 189 3.48 -12.58 -9.90
CA VAL A 189 4.50 -13.04 -8.95
C VAL A 189 5.87 -12.63 -9.48
N ALA A 190 6.65 -11.89 -8.68
CA ALA A 190 7.96 -11.39 -9.08
C ALA A 190 8.96 -12.50 -9.44
N ARG A 191 8.83 -13.68 -8.80
CA ARG A 191 9.75 -14.83 -8.97
C ARG A 191 9.60 -15.55 -10.30
N ASN A 192 8.36 -15.84 -10.72
CA ASN A 192 8.09 -16.70 -11.89
C ASN A 192 7.18 -16.04 -12.94
N GLY A 193 6.74 -14.80 -12.72
CA GLY A 193 5.91 -14.05 -13.66
C GLY A 193 4.46 -14.53 -13.76
N LEU A 194 4.01 -15.42 -12.87
CA LEU A 194 2.65 -15.92 -12.88
C LEU A 194 1.65 -14.79 -12.61
N ARG A 195 0.70 -14.58 -13.51
CA ARG A 195 -0.28 -13.48 -13.44
C ARG A 195 -1.53 -13.88 -12.65
N SER A 196 -2.10 -12.92 -11.95
CA SER A 196 -3.34 -13.05 -11.20
C SER A 196 -4.01 -11.69 -11.00
N VAL A 197 -5.11 -11.68 -10.24
CA VAL A 197 -5.78 -10.47 -9.77
C VAL A 197 -5.88 -10.55 -8.26
N ALA A 198 -5.36 -9.52 -7.58
CA ALA A 198 -5.49 -9.35 -6.15
C ALA A 198 -6.73 -8.54 -5.84
N TYR A 199 -7.56 -9.03 -4.92
CA TYR A 199 -8.77 -8.38 -4.46
C TYR A 199 -8.60 -7.93 -3.02
N GLY A 200 -9.12 -6.78 -2.64
CA GLY A 200 -9.18 -6.42 -1.23
C GLY A 200 -10.11 -7.35 -0.45
N SER A 201 -9.71 -7.65 0.78
CA SER A 201 -10.48 -8.47 1.72
C SER A 201 -11.36 -7.61 2.65
N GLY A 202 -11.33 -6.28 2.49
CA GLY A 202 -12.18 -5.34 3.22
C GLY A 202 -11.74 -5.19 4.67
N GLU A 203 -12.52 -5.75 5.60
CA GLU A 203 -12.35 -5.54 7.04
C GLU A 203 -11.01 -6.05 7.57
N SER A 204 -10.49 -7.13 6.99
CA SER A 204 -9.24 -7.76 7.42
C SER A 204 -7.98 -6.95 7.09
N GLY A 205 -8.06 -6.02 6.12
CA GLY A 205 -6.89 -5.27 5.65
C GLY A 205 -5.91 -6.08 4.78
N TYR A 206 -6.25 -7.31 4.44
CA TYR A 206 -5.46 -8.18 3.56
C TYR A 206 -5.95 -8.13 2.11
N LEU A 207 -5.18 -8.77 1.24
CA LEU A 207 -5.49 -8.98 -0.17
C LEU A 207 -5.62 -10.47 -0.46
N ASP A 208 -6.59 -10.86 -1.28
CA ASP A 208 -6.87 -12.25 -1.63
C ASP A 208 -6.66 -12.49 -3.12
N LEU A 209 -5.96 -13.58 -3.48
CA LEU A 209 -5.98 -14.11 -4.84
C LEU A 209 -7.06 -15.19 -4.92
N ARG A 210 -8.19 -14.86 -5.53
CA ARG A 210 -9.40 -15.73 -5.54
C ARG A 210 -9.43 -16.76 -6.67
N PHE A 211 -8.67 -16.54 -7.74
CA PHE A 211 -8.77 -17.31 -8.99
C PHE A 211 -7.44 -17.93 -9.39
N MET A 212 -6.73 -18.51 -8.42
CA MET A 212 -5.47 -19.19 -8.69
C MET A 212 -5.67 -20.69 -8.76
N SER A 213 -5.15 -21.37 -9.79
CA SER A 213 -5.22 -22.84 -9.88
C SER A 213 -4.56 -23.48 -8.66
N ALA A 214 -5.12 -24.58 -8.14
CA ALA A 214 -4.54 -25.33 -7.02
C ALA A 214 -3.10 -25.83 -7.29
N ASN A 215 -2.72 -25.98 -8.57
CA ASN A 215 -1.37 -26.41 -8.99
C ASN A 215 -0.44 -25.23 -9.35
N ALA A 216 -0.85 -23.99 -9.10
CA ALA A 216 -0.03 -22.83 -9.38
C ALA A 216 1.22 -22.80 -8.50
N ASP A 217 2.37 -22.45 -9.10
CA ASP A 217 3.63 -22.27 -8.37
C ASP A 217 3.62 -20.93 -7.61
N ILE A 218 2.85 -20.84 -6.52
CA ILE A 218 2.88 -19.72 -5.57
C ILE A 218 3.31 -20.23 -4.20
N LYS A 219 4.25 -19.52 -3.59
CA LYS A 219 4.83 -19.88 -2.31
C LYS A 219 4.61 -18.77 -1.29
N LYS A 220 4.60 -19.16 -0.01
CA LYS A 220 4.71 -18.20 1.08
C LYS A 220 5.95 -17.34 0.87
N ASP A 221 5.81 -16.06 1.21
CA ASP A 221 6.82 -15.01 1.05
C ASP A 221 7.10 -14.56 -0.40
N ASP A 222 6.40 -15.09 -1.41
CA ASP A 222 6.47 -14.54 -2.77
C ASP A 222 5.95 -13.08 -2.78
N VAL A 223 6.64 -12.22 -3.52
CA VAL A 223 6.26 -10.81 -3.71
C VAL A 223 5.42 -10.66 -4.96
N LEU A 224 4.30 -9.95 -4.83
CA LEU A 224 3.40 -9.61 -5.92
C LEU A 224 3.70 -8.19 -6.39
N VAL A 225 3.88 -8.05 -7.70
CA VAL A 225 4.08 -6.77 -8.38
C VAL A 225 3.00 -6.55 -9.44
N THR A 226 2.77 -5.33 -9.88
CA THR A 226 1.81 -5.05 -10.95
C THR A 226 2.24 -5.66 -12.27
N SER A 227 1.28 -6.25 -12.98
CA SER A 227 1.49 -6.84 -14.30
C SER A 227 1.51 -5.80 -15.43
N GLY A 228 0.82 -4.68 -15.23
CA GLY A 228 0.61 -3.60 -16.21
C GLY A 228 -0.17 -3.98 -17.47
N ILE A 229 -0.94 -5.06 -17.40
CA ILE A 229 -1.77 -5.54 -18.52
C ILE A 229 -3.02 -4.69 -18.79
N ASP A 230 -3.49 -3.96 -17.78
CA ASP A 230 -4.70 -3.13 -17.89
C ASP A 230 -4.42 -1.72 -18.45
N GLY A 231 -3.15 -1.35 -18.62
CA GLY A 231 -2.75 0.00 -19.04
C GLY A 231 -2.96 1.08 -17.99
N VAL A 232 -3.47 0.72 -16.81
CA VAL A 232 -3.73 1.65 -15.69
C VAL A 232 -2.54 1.65 -14.75
N TYR A 233 -2.11 0.48 -14.29
CA TYR A 233 -0.97 0.37 -13.41
C TYR A 233 0.31 0.17 -14.23
N PRO A 234 1.36 1.00 -14.07
CA PRO A 234 2.66 0.68 -14.63
C PRO A 234 3.15 -0.67 -14.10
N ALA A 235 3.77 -1.49 -14.95
CA ALA A 235 4.28 -2.80 -14.55
C ALA A 235 5.47 -2.68 -13.57
N GLY A 236 5.54 -3.59 -12.60
CA GLY A 236 6.68 -3.72 -11.68
C GLY A 236 6.58 -2.95 -10.36
N LEU A 237 5.45 -2.36 -10.02
CA LEU A 237 5.21 -1.73 -8.72
C LEU A 237 4.85 -2.80 -7.68
N ALA A 238 5.44 -2.74 -6.48
CA ALA A 238 5.13 -3.69 -5.43
C ALA A 238 3.70 -3.50 -4.90
N VAL A 239 3.02 -4.62 -4.65
CA VAL A 239 1.62 -4.63 -4.19
C VAL A 239 1.52 -5.33 -2.84
N ALA A 240 1.92 -6.60 -2.76
CA ALA A 240 1.68 -7.43 -1.60
C ALA A 240 2.72 -8.54 -1.45
N LYS A 241 2.76 -9.16 -0.28
CA LYS A 241 3.55 -10.35 0.02
C LYS A 241 2.64 -11.51 0.43
N VAL A 242 2.85 -12.69 -0.13
CA VAL A 242 2.03 -13.87 0.17
C VAL A 242 2.32 -14.35 1.60
N ILE A 243 1.28 -14.43 2.44
CA ILE A 243 1.40 -14.90 3.83
C ILE A 243 0.93 -16.34 4.03
N SER A 244 -0.10 -16.76 3.30
CA SER A 244 -0.70 -18.09 3.38
C SER A 244 -1.18 -18.55 2.01
N VAL A 245 -1.00 -19.83 1.73
CA VAL A 245 -1.52 -20.51 0.54
C VAL A 245 -2.34 -21.70 1.03
N GLU A 246 -3.66 -21.59 0.93
CA GLU A 246 -4.59 -22.63 1.34
C GLU A 246 -5.17 -23.31 0.12
N THR A 247 -4.89 -24.61 -0.02
CA THR A 247 -5.48 -25.46 -1.06
C THR A 247 -6.34 -26.53 -0.38
N LYS A 248 -7.63 -26.53 -0.67
CA LYS A 248 -8.54 -27.61 -0.26
C LYS A 248 -8.69 -28.56 -1.44
N SER A 249 -8.56 -29.88 -1.22
CA SER A 249 -8.63 -30.88 -2.29
C SER A 249 -9.96 -30.90 -3.06
N ALA A 250 -11.01 -30.28 -2.51
CA ALA A 250 -12.32 -30.13 -3.15
C ALA A 250 -12.48 -28.84 -3.97
N ASP A 251 -11.60 -27.85 -3.79
CA ASP A 251 -11.69 -26.56 -4.48
C ASP A 251 -10.83 -26.55 -5.74
N ALA A 252 -11.38 -26.04 -6.85
CA ALA A 252 -10.63 -25.87 -8.10
C ALA A 252 -9.57 -24.74 -8.01
N PHE A 253 -9.72 -23.85 -7.03
CA PHE A 253 -8.88 -22.68 -6.85
C PHE A 253 -8.24 -22.68 -5.45
N ALA A 254 -6.98 -22.27 -5.38
CA ALA A 254 -6.29 -21.97 -4.14
C ALA A 254 -6.81 -20.64 -3.56
N HIS A 255 -7.01 -20.60 -2.25
CA HIS A 255 -7.23 -19.36 -1.52
C HIS A 255 -5.89 -18.85 -0.99
N ILE A 256 -5.43 -17.72 -1.51
CA ILE A 256 -4.11 -17.17 -1.16
C ILE A 256 -4.30 -15.83 -0.52
N VAL A 257 -3.83 -15.70 0.72
CA VAL A 257 -3.91 -14.47 1.50
C VAL A 257 -2.56 -13.76 1.41
N CYS A 258 -2.61 -12.47 1.16
CA CYS A 258 -1.47 -11.60 0.93
C CYS A 258 -1.56 -10.35 1.84
N GLU A 259 -0.43 -9.94 2.37
CA GLU A 259 -0.29 -8.71 3.15
C GLU A 259 0.16 -7.56 2.24
N PRO A 260 -0.53 -6.41 2.21
CA PRO A 260 -0.11 -5.26 1.42
C PRO A 260 1.24 -4.72 1.93
N ILE A 261 2.15 -4.42 0.99
CA ILE A 261 3.50 -3.91 1.33
C ILE A 261 3.45 -2.42 1.68
N ALA A 262 2.60 -1.68 0.97
CA ALA A 262 2.38 -0.26 1.17
C ALA A 262 1.05 -0.01 1.89
N GLY A 263 0.95 1.12 2.58
CA GLY A 263 -0.25 1.51 3.29
C GLY A 263 -0.16 2.94 3.82
N ILE A 264 -1.28 3.47 4.26
CA ILE A 264 -1.41 4.87 4.71
C ILE A 264 -1.00 5.09 6.18
N GLU A 265 -0.65 4.02 6.90
CA GLU A 265 -0.38 4.07 8.34
C GLU A 265 0.98 4.70 8.67
N LYS A 266 1.94 4.61 7.76
CA LYS A 266 3.32 5.05 8.01
C LYS A 266 3.59 6.47 7.53
N HIS A 267 2.99 6.85 6.40
CA HIS A 267 3.29 8.09 5.70
C HIS A 267 2.01 8.80 5.26
N LYS A 268 1.99 10.13 5.45
CA LYS A 268 0.85 10.98 5.08
C LYS A 268 0.95 11.51 3.64
N GLN A 269 2.16 11.55 3.10
CA GLN A 269 2.44 11.97 1.72
C GLN A 269 2.42 10.75 0.81
N LEU A 270 1.69 10.84 -0.29
CA LEU A 270 1.65 9.82 -1.34
C LEU A 270 1.92 10.47 -2.71
N LEU A 271 2.22 9.63 -3.70
CA LEU A 271 2.43 10.03 -5.07
C LEU A 271 1.30 9.49 -5.95
N ILE A 272 0.65 10.38 -6.70
CA ILE A 272 -0.35 10.03 -7.70
C ILE A 272 0.36 9.95 -9.06
N LEU A 273 0.29 8.79 -9.70
CA LEU A 273 0.91 8.55 -11.00
C LEU A 273 0.00 9.07 -12.11
N LEU A 274 0.50 10.03 -12.89
CA LEU A 274 -0.19 10.60 -14.04
C LEU A 274 -0.05 9.68 -15.26
N VAL A 275 -0.77 8.56 -15.20
CA VAL A 275 -0.94 7.63 -16.32
C VAL A 275 -2.20 8.03 -17.09
N ASN A 276 -2.14 7.89 -18.42
CA ASN A 276 -3.30 8.06 -19.27
C ASN A 276 -3.94 6.68 -19.43
N PRO A 277 -5.10 6.40 -18.81
CA PRO A 277 -5.79 5.12 -18.95
C PRO A 277 -6.54 5.06 -20.30
N ASN A 278 -5.89 5.44 -21.40
CA ASN A 278 -6.46 5.29 -22.73
C ASN A 278 -6.00 3.95 -23.30
N PRO A 279 -6.74 2.85 -23.09
CA PRO A 279 -6.49 1.63 -23.84
C PRO A 279 -6.63 1.99 -25.32
N GLU A 280 -5.68 1.55 -26.14
CA GLU A 280 -5.82 1.68 -27.59
C GLU A 280 -7.20 1.11 -27.99
N PRO A 281 -7.96 1.80 -28.87
CA PRO A 281 -9.25 1.31 -29.32
C PRO A 281 -9.09 -0.14 -29.77
N ARG A 282 -9.99 -1.03 -29.31
CA ARG A 282 -9.99 -2.41 -29.79
C ARG A 282 -10.07 -2.36 -31.32
N PRO A 283 -9.27 -3.19 -32.04
CA PRO A 283 -9.23 -3.19 -33.50
C PRO A 283 -10.59 -3.36 -34.21
N ASP A 284 -11.65 -3.73 -33.48
CA ASP A 284 -12.99 -4.00 -34.01
C ASP A 284 -13.98 -2.83 -33.83
N ASP A 285 -13.65 -1.77 -33.08
CA ASP A 285 -14.51 -0.61 -32.84
C ASP A 285 -14.26 0.56 -33.81
N VAL A 286 -13.36 0.39 -34.78
CA VAL A 286 -13.52 1.10 -36.05
C VAL A 286 -14.75 0.52 -36.71
N ALA A 287 -15.93 1.04 -36.32
CA ALA A 287 -17.12 1.01 -37.14
C ALA A 287 -16.64 1.25 -38.56
N PRO A 288 -16.90 0.34 -39.52
CA PRO A 288 -16.28 0.37 -40.82
C PRO A 288 -16.43 1.79 -41.32
N GLN A 289 -15.30 2.52 -41.35
CA GLN A 289 -15.31 3.88 -41.86
C GLN A 289 -15.95 3.71 -43.22
N ALA A 290 -17.14 4.31 -43.39
CA ALA A 290 -17.88 4.25 -44.62
C ALA A 290 -16.95 4.84 -45.66
N THR A 291 -16.16 3.96 -46.28
CA THR A 291 -15.24 4.37 -47.32
C THR A 291 -16.16 5.01 -48.35
N ASN A 292 -15.75 6.17 -48.85
CA ASN A 292 -16.47 6.98 -49.83
C ASN A 292 -16.86 6.21 -51.13
N LYS A 293 -16.61 4.90 -51.21
CA LYS A 293 -17.17 3.95 -52.17
C LYS A 293 -18.69 3.82 -52.08
N ASP A 294 -19.30 3.90 -50.89
CA ASP A 294 -20.77 3.77 -50.78
C ASP A 294 -21.52 5.04 -51.20
N GLU A 295 -20.91 6.22 -51.03
CA GLU A 295 -21.42 7.46 -51.63
C GLU A 295 -21.30 7.48 -53.16
N ALA A 296 -20.28 6.83 -53.73
CA ALA A 296 -20.11 6.74 -55.18
C ALA A 296 -21.12 5.76 -55.81
N LEU A 297 -21.50 4.69 -55.10
CA LEU A 297 -22.55 3.77 -55.55
C LEU A 297 -23.96 4.36 -55.36
N SER A 298 -24.22 5.14 -54.31
CA SER A 298 -25.51 5.80 -54.12
C SER A 298 -25.73 6.94 -55.12
N LYS A 299 -24.69 7.74 -55.42
CA LYS A 299 -24.76 8.80 -56.45
C LYS A 299 -24.92 8.23 -57.88
N ARG A 300 -24.31 7.08 -58.19
CA ARG A 300 -24.55 6.38 -59.48
C ARG A 300 -25.96 5.81 -59.61
N ARG A 301 -26.61 5.40 -58.51
CA ARG A 301 -28.02 4.96 -58.54
C ARG A 301 -28.99 6.13 -58.68
N THR A 302 -28.67 7.31 -58.18
CA THR A 302 -29.53 8.50 -58.34
C THR A 302 -29.38 9.19 -59.69
N THR A 303 -28.23 9.07 -60.38
CA THR A 303 -28.07 9.64 -61.73
C THR A 303 -28.62 8.72 -62.83
N ASN A 304 -28.61 7.40 -62.64
CA ASN A 304 -29.15 6.46 -63.64
C ASN A 304 -30.68 6.35 -63.63
N ASN A 305 -31.35 6.90 -62.61
CA ASN A 305 -32.82 6.92 -62.54
C ASN A 305 -33.45 8.22 -63.09
N ALA A 306 -32.63 9.12 -63.65
CA ALA A 306 -33.09 10.36 -64.28
C ALA A 306 -33.32 10.24 -65.80
N ASP A 307 -32.82 9.18 -66.44
CA ASP A 307 -32.95 8.98 -67.90
C ASP A 307 -33.95 7.88 -68.32
N GLY A 308 -34.66 7.28 -67.37
CA GLY A 308 -35.64 6.21 -67.65
C GLY A 308 -37.11 6.64 -67.63
N ASN A 309 -37.45 7.87 -67.23
CA ASN A 309 -38.83 8.30 -67.03
C ASN A 309 -39.28 9.34 -68.08
N LYS A 310 -39.28 8.93 -69.36
CA LYS A 310 -40.06 9.60 -70.41
C LYS A 310 -41.12 8.72 -71.07
N ASP A 311 -41.11 7.41 -70.83
CA ASP A 311 -42.02 6.48 -71.53
C ASP A 311 -43.10 5.84 -70.63
N ALA A 312 -43.20 6.20 -69.34
CA ALA A 312 -44.15 5.60 -68.39
C ALA A 312 -45.32 6.52 -67.97
N VAL A 313 -45.43 7.73 -68.52
CA VAL A 313 -46.49 8.69 -68.14
C VAL A 313 -47.78 8.54 -68.97
N ASP A 314 -47.76 7.81 -70.08
CA ASP A 314 -48.93 7.69 -70.97
C ASP A 314 -49.82 6.45 -70.75
N VAL A 315 -49.44 5.48 -69.91
CA VAL A 315 -50.22 4.25 -69.73
C VAL A 315 -51.16 4.29 -68.51
N VAL A 316 -50.91 5.17 -67.53
CA VAL A 316 -51.74 5.28 -66.32
C VAL A 316 -52.94 6.22 -66.51
N LYS A 317 -52.89 7.15 -67.48
CA LYS A 317 -54.01 8.07 -67.77
C LYS A 317 -55.15 7.45 -68.59
N LEU A 318 -54.95 6.29 -69.23
CA LEU A 318 -56.01 5.62 -69.99
C LEU A 318 -56.85 4.63 -69.16
N ALA A 319 -56.39 4.23 -67.97
CA ALA A 319 -57.08 3.23 -67.13
C ALA A 319 -58.12 3.83 -66.16
N GLN A 320 -58.03 5.13 -65.84
CA GLN A 320 -58.92 5.78 -64.88
C GLN A 320 -60.17 6.45 -65.49
N GLN A 321 -60.32 6.47 -66.81
CA GLN A 321 -61.55 6.95 -67.47
C GLN A 321 -62.56 5.84 -67.83
N LYS A 322 -62.22 4.55 -67.65
CA LYS A 322 -63.14 3.42 -67.93
C LYS A 322 -63.89 2.86 -66.72
N ALA A 323 -63.56 3.27 -65.49
CA ALA A 323 -64.21 2.76 -64.27
C ALA A 323 -65.41 3.61 -63.77
N ALA A 324 -65.74 4.73 -64.43
CA ALA A 324 -66.80 5.64 -63.99
C ALA A 324 -68.12 5.52 -64.79
N LYS A 325 -68.35 4.43 -65.55
CA LYS A 325 -69.57 4.29 -66.37
C LYS A 325 -70.36 2.98 -66.27
N GLU A 326 -70.05 2.06 -65.34
CA GLU A 326 -70.79 0.79 -65.21
C GLU A 326 -71.39 0.52 -63.81
N GLY A 327 -71.47 1.54 -62.94
CA GLY A 327 -72.09 1.43 -61.60
C GLY A 327 -73.53 1.92 -61.52
N ALA A 328 -74.36 1.72 -62.56
CA ALA A 328 -75.77 2.08 -62.53
C ALA A 328 -76.65 1.02 -63.24
N LYS A 329 -76.72 -0.19 -62.66
CA LYS A 329 -77.89 -1.08 -62.80
C LYS A 329 -77.82 -2.26 -61.83
N ASN A 330 -78.97 -2.55 -61.23
CA ASN A 330 -79.36 -3.71 -60.43
C ASN A 330 -79.05 -3.71 -58.93
N SER A 331 -79.93 -2.99 -58.22
CA SER A 331 -80.57 -3.44 -57.00
C SER A 331 -81.25 -4.82 -57.14
N SER A 332 -81.33 -5.54 -55.99
CA SER A 332 -82.27 -6.63 -55.63
C SER A 332 -81.79 -8.08 -55.81
N LYS A 333 -81.42 -8.73 -54.69
CA LYS A 333 -82.16 -9.88 -54.11
C LYS A 333 -81.51 -10.45 -52.84
N ASN A 334 -82.38 -10.66 -51.85
CA ASN A 334 -82.37 -11.66 -50.75
C ASN A 334 -81.22 -11.55 -49.71
N ASP A 335 -81.44 -11.24 -48.43
CA ASP A 335 -82.45 -11.66 -47.45
C ASP A 335 -82.47 -13.17 -47.14
N ALA A 336 -82.34 -13.48 -45.85
CA ALA A 336 -82.47 -14.77 -45.15
C ALA A 336 -81.32 -15.82 -45.23
N ALA A 337 -80.61 -16.04 -44.10
CA ALA A 337 -80.83 -17.21 -43.24
C ALA A 337 -79.74 -17.41 -42.14
N LYS A 338 -80.23 -17.56 -40.89
CA LYS A 338 -79.75 -18.39 -39.76
C LYS A 338 -78.38 -18.05 -39.14
N THR A 339 -78.23 -17.60 -37.88
CA THR A 339 -78.78 -18.03 -36.57
C THR A 339 -78.49 -19.50 -36.23
N SER A 340 -77.52 -19.76 -35.34
CA SER A 340 -77.67 -20.54 -34.08
C SER A 340 -76.33 -21.05 -33.51
N ALA A 341 -76.03 -20.67 -32.27
CA ALA A 341 -75.30 -21.37 -31.19
C ALA A 341 -74.59 -20.32 -30.30
N ALA A 342 -75.26 -19.72 -29.31
CA ALA A 342 -75.54 -20.25 -27.96
C ALA A 342 -74.24 -20.49 -27.15
N LYS A 343 -73.91 -19.58 -26.22
CA LYS A 343 -74.05 -19.71 -24.73
C LYS A 343 -72.93 -20.59 -24.14
N ALA A 344 -72.19 -20.24 -23.10
CA ALA A 344 -72.42 -19.31 -22.00
C ALA A 344 -71.07 -19.02 -21.29
N ASP A 345 -70.87 -17.81 -20.78
CA ASP A 345 -70.41 -17.66 -19.39
C ASP A 345 -70.94 -16.34 -18.82
N ALA A 346 -71.50 -16.44 -17.62
CA ALA A 346 -72.42 -15.48 -17.06
C ALA A 346 -71.76 -14.73 -15.89
N SER A 347 -71.62 -13.42 -16.07
CA SER A 347 -72.16 -12.39 -15.18
C SER A 347 -71.89 -12.50 -13.66
N LYS A 348 -71.23 -11.49 -13.11
CA LYS A 348 -71.93 -10.51 -12.24
C LYS A 348 -71.09 -9.24 -12.07
N ASP A 349 -71.86 -8.15 -12.06
CA ASP A 349 -71.52 -6.76 -12.27
C ASP A 349 -71.61 -6.01 -10.89
N PRO A 350 -71.70 -4.67 -10.77
CA PRO A 350 -70.56 -3.82 -10.38
C PRO A 350 -70.83 -2.91 -9.14
N ALA A 351 -69.83 -2.07 -8.86
CA ALA A 351 -69.91 -0.71 -8.32
C ALA A 351 -70.20 -0.46 -6.82
N ASP A 352 -69.28 0.27 -6.17
CA ASP A 352 -69.43 1.70 -5.82
C ASP A 352 -68.92 2.08 -4.40
N ARG A 353 -68.35 3.31 -4.34
CA ARG A 353 -68.23 4.26 -3.21
C ARG A 353 -67.11 4.20 -2.13
N LYS A 354 -66.28 5.26 -2.23
CA LYS A 354 -65.92 6.29 -1.23
C LYS A 354 -64.92 5.98 -0.09
N ASN A 355 -63.66 6.43 -0.30
CA ASN A 355 -62.93 7.58 0.35
C ASN A 355 -63.01 7.82 1.90
N PRO A 356 -62.15 8.67 2.52
CA PRO A 356 -60.88 8.35 3.20
C PRO A 356 -60.80 8.91 4.67
N LYS A 357 -59.68 8.64 5.39
CA LYS A 357 -59.15 9.19 6.70
C LYS A 357 -58.72 7.99 7.59
N GLU A 358 -57.62 7.96 8.36
CA GLU A 358 -56.89 8.88 9.24
C GLU A 358 -55.47 8.26 9.48
N ARG A 359 -54.36 9.01 9.41
CA ARG A 359 -53.61 9.67 10.51
C ARG A 359 -53.09 8.79 11.67
N SER A 360 -51.81 9.02 11.97
CA SER A 360 -51.12 8.93 13.27
C SER A 360 -50.41 7.61 13.66
N LYS A 361 -49.09 7.56 13.47
CA LYS A 361 -48.11 7.84 14.54
C LYS A 361 -46.72 8.09 13.96
#